data_AF-A0AAV0MM27-F1
#
_entry.id   AF-A0AAV0MM27-F1
#
_cell.length_a   1.000
_cell.length_b   1.000
_cell.length_c   1.000
_cell.angle_alpha   90.00
_cell.angle_beta   90.00
_cell.angle_gamma   90.00
#
_symmetry.space_group_name_H-M   'P 1'
#
loop_
_entity.id
_entity.type
_entity.pdbx_description
1 polymer ?
#
loop_
_entity_poly.entity_id
_entity_poly.type
_entity_poly.pdbx_seq_one_letter_code
_entity_poly.pdbx_strand_id
1 'polypeptide(L)'
;MHLPMRFCKSYLPKSDTTVLVENEIGAEYVINYIADRTALSGGWKAFCAAHELIEGDVLIFHLVKPLRFKVYVVRGNVSSPKSDDDLHIQHTEASEKRIISAREPTKLPGTRDSNKSSLSRQDNNDNNEQEKRLVAINSTTNANFQDHSENSSGNMEIVTCSSEPTAPVDIIDFSGGIKEFSVVVNGTEIDSELSDHHRQKYYELCCSQRTFLHGNLLDSINCKLAAEIIIGTVDIAESIRASTLSSSRREYAVWEKNLKGFQLLGMNVRFLCERLEKLMKLALESEKAVESERREVKLRQERVSEEMESLEVKLKELREARKRIDEEVETLKVTAERHEVVFQEVVNAPW
;
A
#
# COMPACT_ATOMS: atom_id res chain seq x y z
N MET A 1 19.50 -9.72 -14.97
CA MET A 1 18.28 -9.35 -14.20
C MET A 1 18.10 -7.84 -14.26
N HIS A 2 16.87 -7.34 -14.43
CA HIS A 2 16.57 -5.92 -14.23
C HIS A 2 16.21 -5.64 -12.77
N LEU A 3 16.64 -4.52 -12.23
CA LEU A 3 16.30 -4.04 -10.89
C LEU A 3 15.29 -2.88 -10.99
N PRO A 4 14.52 -2.55 -9.93
CA PRO A 4 13.54 -1.47 -9.99
C PRO A 4 14.23 -0.10 -10.22
N MET A 5 13.94 0.54 -11.36
CA MET A 5 14.62 1.78 -11.78
C MET A 5 14.64 2.88 -10.70
N ARG A 6 13.55 3.06 -9.92
CA ARG A 6 13.50 4.05 -8.84
C ARG A 6 14.48 3.74 -7.72
N PHE A 7 14.60 2.47 -7.33
CA PHE A 7 15.56 2.03 -6.32
C PHE A 7 16.99 2.27 -6.81
N CYS A 8 17.30 1.87 -8.04
CA CYS A 8 18.61 2.10 -8.65
C CYS A 8 19.00 3.58 -8.69
N LYS A 9 18.08 4.47 -9.11
CA LYS A 9 18.34 5.91 -9.19
C LYS A 9 18.58 6.59 -7.85
N SER A 10 18.04 6.04 -6.74
CA SER A 10 18.19 6.59 -5.39
C SER A 10 19.40 6.03 -4.64
N TYR A 11 19.74 4.75 -4.84
CA TYR A 11 20.66 4.01 -3.97
C TYR A 11 21.89 3.40 -4.68
N LEU A 12 21.95 3.39 -6.01
CA LEU A 12 23.08 2.85 -6.78
C LEU A 12 23.76 3.95 -7.63
N PRO A 13 25.05 3.77 -7.99
CA PRO A 13 25.76 4.72 -8.84
C PRO A 13 25.13 4.91 -10.23
N LYS A 14 25.44 6.06 -10.83
CA LYS A 14 25.02 6.45 -12.18
C LYS A 14 25.95 5.91 -13.29
N SER A 15 27.02 5.21 -12.92
CA SER A 15 27.98 4.59 -13.81
C SER A 15 28.01 3.08 -13.60
N ASP A 16 28.34 2.34 -14.65
CA ASP A 16 28.56 0.89 -14.59
C ASP A 16 29.65 0.57 -13.55
N THR A 17 29.42 -0.48 -12.75
CA THR A 17 30.30 -0.88 -11.65
C THR A 17 30.06 -2.34 -11.26
N THR A 18 30.91 -2.90 -10.40
CA THR A 18 30.68 -4.20 -9.77
C THR A 18 29.91 -4.01 -8.45
N VAL A 19 28.84 -4.78 -8.27
CA VAL A 19 28.19 -4.99 -6.98
C VAL A 19 28.62 -6.35 -6.42
N LEU A 20 28.62 -6.44 -5.10
CA LEU A 20 28.86 -7.67 -4.36
C LEU A 20 27.51 -8.22 -3.89
N VAL A 21 27.23 -9.48 -4.22
CA VAL A 21 26.02 -10.19 -3.81
C VAL A 21 26.41 -11.30 -2.85
N GLU A 22 25.97 -11.18 -1.60
CA GLU A 22 26.12 -12.16 -0.54
C GLU A 22 24.87 -13.02 -0.46
N ASN A 23 25.01 -14.33 -0.36
CA ASN A 23 23.87 -15.23 -0.19
C ASN A 23 23.54 -15.50 1.29
N GLU A 24 22.57 -16.36 1.53
CA GLU A 24 22.07 -16.72 2.87
C GLU A 24 23.15 -17.31 3.78
N ILE A 25 24.09 -18.09 3.20
CA ILE A 25 25.20 -18.79 3.86
C ILE A 25 26.46 -17.89 3.94
N GLY A 26 26.38 -16.63 3.49
CA GLY A 26 27.47 -15.66 3.50
C GLY A 26 28.48 -15.80 2.36
N ALA A 27 28.22 -16.65 1.35
CA ALA A 27 29.11 -16.73 0.19
C ALA A 27 28.90 -15.53 -0.75
N GLU A 28 30.01 -14.99 -1.26
CA GLU A 28 30.02 -13.73 -2.01
C GLU A 28 30.24 -13.94 -3.52
N TYR A 29 29.48 -13.19 -4.32
CA TYR A 29 29.50 -13.22 -5.78
C TYR A 29 29.69 -11.81 -6.32
N VAL A 30 30.69 -11.60 -7.17
CA VAL A 30 30.91 -10.32 -7.86
C VAL A 30 30.05 -10.29 -9.13
N ILE A 31 29.20 -9.26 -9.25
CA ILE A 31 28.22 -9.13 -10.33
C ILE A 31 28.30 -7.72 -10.94
N ASN A 32 28.34 -7.63 -12.26
CA ASN A 32 28.39 -6.35 -12.97
C ASN A 32 27.01 -5.70 -13.00
N TYR A 33 26.90 -4.49 -12.45
CA TYR A 33 25.73 -3.62 -12.54
C TYR A 33 25.92 -2.63 -13.69
N ILE A 34 24.95 -2.61 -14.61
CA ILE A 34 24.85 -1.65 -15.72
C ILE A 34 23.87 -0.57 -15.30
N ALA A 35 24.35 0.67 -15.18
CA ALA A 35 23.57 1.79 -14.65
C ALA A 35 22.50 2.27 -15.64
N ASP A 36 22.85 2.37 -16.92
CA ASP A 36 21.94 2.79 -18.00
C ASP A 36 20.70 1.87 -18.11
N ARG A 37 20.93 0.56 -17.96
CA ARG A 37 19.88 -0.47 -18.02
C ARG A 37 19.27 -0.81 -16.66
N THR A 38 19.78 -0.23 -15.57
CA THR A 38 19.42 -0.59 -14.19
C THR A 38 19.42 -2.12 -13.96
N ALA A 39 20.49 -2.80 -14.37
CA ALA A 39 20.48 -4.27 -14.52
C ALA A 39 21.76 -4.95 -14.00
N LEU A 40 21.58 -6.13 -13.39
CA LEU A 40 22.65 -7.07 -13.08
C LEU A 40 22.95 -7.95 -14.30
N SER A 41 24.23 -8.09 -14.66
CA SER A 41 24.69 -8.61 -15.95
C SER A 41 25.77 -9.70 -15.82
N GLY A 42 27.05 -9.40 -16.05
CA GLY A 42 28.17 -10.31 -15.80
C GLY A 42 28.13 -10.85 -14.37
N GLY A 43 28.45 -12.13 -14.15
CA GLY A 43 28.30 -12.80 -12.85
C GLY A 43 26.87 -13.28 -12.55
N TRP A 44 25.81 -12.61 -13.05
CA TRP A 44 24.42 -12.97 -12.73
C TRP A 44 24.06 -14.42 -13.10
N LYS A 45 24.47 -14.89 -14.29
CA LYS A 45 24.23 -16.27 -14.72
C LYS A 45 24.92 -17.30 -13.82
N ALA A 46 26.11 -16.98 -13.30
CA ALA A 46 26.85 -17.86 -12.40
C ALA A 46 26.17 -17.91 -11.02
N PHE A 47 25.68 -16.77 -10.52
CA PHE A 47 24.84 -16.73 -9.31
C PHE A 47 23.59 -17.60 -9.46
N CYS A 48 22.84 -17.47 -10.57
CA CYS A 48 21.67 -18.31 -10.83
C CYS A 48 21.99 -19.81 -10.85
N ALA A 49 23.10 -20.21 -11.46
CA ALA A 49 23.50 -21.60 -11.53
C ALA A 49 23.95 -22.15 -10.16
N ALA A 50 24.74 -21.38 -9.41
CA ALA A 50 25.21 -21.77 -8.07
C ALA A 50 24.08 -21.84 -7.03
N HIS A 51 22.96 -21.15 -7.29
CA HIS A 51 21.77 -21.15 -6.45
C HIS A 51 20.62 -21.98 -7.02
N GLU A 52 20.81 -22.71 -8.13
CA GLU A 52 19.76 -23.53 -8.76
C GLU A 52 18.44 -22.75 -8.93
N LEU A 53 18.52 -21.50 -9.38
CA LEU A 53 17.36 -20.61 -9.47
C LEU A 53 16.48 -20.98 -10.67
N ILE A 54 15.20 -21.20 -10.41
CA ILE A 54 14.19 -21.54 -11.42
C ILE A 54 13.17 -20.42 -11.61
N GLU A 55 12.40 -20.49 -12.70
CA GLU A 55 11.28 -19.56 -12.90
C GLU A 55 10.21 -19.80 -11.83
N GLY A 56 9.78 -18.72 -11.17
CA GLY A 56 8.90 -18.77 -10.00
C GLY A 56 9.59 -18.52 -8.66
N ASP A 57 10.92 -18.68 -8.57
CA ASP A 57 11.68 -18.28 -7.39
C ASP A 57 11.64 -16.75 -7.18
N VAL A 58 11.44 -16.32 -5.93
CA VAL A 58 11.42 -14.92 -5.54
C VAL A 58 12.71 -14.54 -4.83
N LEU A 59 13.34 -13.47 -5.29
CA LEU A 59 14.62 -12.97 -4.79
C LEU A 59 14.44 -11.64 -4.09
N ILE A 60 14.92 -11.55 -2.84
CA ILE A 60 14.76 -10.37 -2.00
C ILE A 60 16.14 -9.76 -1.76
N PHE A 61 16.35 -8.56 -2.30
CA PHE A 61 17.62 -7.83 -2.26
C PHE A 61 17.64 -6.83 -1.10
N HIS A 62 18.42 -7.12 -0.06
CA HIS A 62 18.71 -6.19 1.03
C HIS A 62 20.04 -5.49 0.76
N LEU A 63 20.03 -4.19 0.46
CA LEU A 63 21.25 -3.38 0.31
C LEU A 63 21.83 -3.07 1.70
N VAL A 64 22.76 -3.91 2.16
CA VAL A 64 23.34 -3.82 3.52
C VAL A 64 24.45 -2.77 3.64
N LYS A 65 25.14 -2.46 2.54
CA LYS A 65 26.16 -1.40 2.41
C LYS A 65 26.13 -0.85 0.97
N PRO A 66 26.72 0.32 0.67
CA PRO A 66 26.89 0.76 -0.71
C PRO A 66 27.51 -0.34 -1.58
N LEU A 67 26.86 -0.66 -2.71
CA LEU A 67 27.25 -1.74 -3.64
C LEU A 67 27.27 -3.18 -3.08
N ARG A 68 26.80 -3.45 -1.85
CA ARG A 68 26.71 -4.80 -1.29
C ARG A 68 25.27 -5.16 -0.96
N PHE A 69 24.76 -6.19 -1.63
CA PHE A 69 23.46 -6.79 -1.37
C PHE A 69 23.62 -8.10 -0.60
N LYS A 70 22.77 -8.35 0.40
CA LYS A 70 22.43 -9.71 0.81
C LYS A 70 21.16 -10.13 0.07
N VAL A 71 21.15 -11.33 -0.51
CA VAL A 71 20.02 -11.87 -1.28
C VAL A 71 19.45 -13.11 -0.59
N TYR A 72 18.14 -13.09 -0.39
CA TYR A 72 17.35 -14.21 0.12
C TYR A 72 16.54 -14.83 -1.03
N VAL A 73 16.43 -16.15 -1.04
CA VAL A 73 15.80 -16.97 -2.09
C VAL A 73 14.57 -17.65 -1.50
N VAL A 74 13.40 -17.06 -1.71
CA VAL A 74 12.12 -17.70 -1.40
C VAL A 74 11.79 -18.61 -2.58
N ARG A 75 11.88 -19.92 -2.37
CA ARG A 75 11.62 -20.90 -3.43
C ARG A 75 10.17 -20.82 -3.89
N GLY A 76 9.98 -20.77 -5.21
CA GLY A 76 8.67 -20.85 -5.81
C GLY A 76 8.11 -22.25 -5.57
N ASN A 77 6.92 -22.34 -4.99
CA ASN A 77 6.16 -23.59 -5.00
C ASN A 77 5.74 -23.88 -6.44
N VAL A 78 6.63 -24.53 -7.20
CA VAL A 78 6.26 -25.17 -8.46
C VAL A 78 5.37 -26.35 -8.10
N SER A 79 4.08 -26.07 -7.92
CA SER A 79 3.03 -27.05 -8.08
C SER A 79 2.97 -27.42 -9.56
N SER A 80 3.97 -28.19 -10.02
CA SER A 80 3.83 -28.98 -11.22
C SER A 80 2.51 -29.73 -11.09
N PRO A 81 1.60 -29.68 -12.08
CA PRO A 81 0.44 -30.56 -12.04
C PRO A 81 0.99 -31.98 -11.93
N LYS A 82 0.64 -32.67 -10.83
CA LYS A 82 1.06 -34.05 -10.63
C LYS A 82 0.41 -34.87 -11.74
N SER A 83 1.19 -35.18 -12.77
CA SER A 83 0.98 -36.41 -13.52
C SER A 83 1.26 -37.52 -12.52
N ASP A 84 0.20 -38.20 -12.08
CA ASP A 84 0.33 -39.45 -11.35
C ASP A 84 0.97 -40.47 -12.30
N ASP A 85 2.29 -40.59 -12.27
CA ASP A 85 2.93 -41.86 -12.59
C ASP A 85 4.29 -42.05 -11.89
N ASP A 86 4.48 -43.29 -11.48
CA ASP A 86 5.64 -43.98 -10.91
C ASP A 86 6.18 -43.61 -9.50
N LEU A 87 6.52 -44.70 -8.79
CA LEU A 87 7.03 -44.77 -7.43
C LEU A 87 8.48 -45.25 -7.46
N HIS A 88 9.42 -44.48 -6.91
CA HIS A 88 10.64 -45.07 -6.39
C HIS A 88 11.09 -44.47 -5.05
N ILE A 89 11.44 -45.36 -4.14
CA ILE A 89 11.83 -45.09 -2.76
C ILE A 89 13.36 -45.32 -2.65
N GLN A 90 13.94 -44.89 -1.52
CA GLN A 90 15.26 -45.29 -0.98
C GLN A 90 16.46 -44.42 -1.47
N HIS A 91 17.49 -44.13 -0.66
CA HIS A 91 17.62 -43.96 0.80
C HIS A 91 19.01 -43.34 1.08
N THR A 92 19.15 -42.60 2.19
CA THR A 92 20.32 -42.66 3.11
C THR A 92 21.76 -42.27 2.65
N GLU A 93 22.26 -41.22 3.31
CA GLU A 93 23.65 -40.96 3.77
C GLU A 93 24.84 -40.62 2.84
N ALA A 94 25.41 -39.44 3.14
CA ALA A 94 26.82 -39.15 3.46
C ALA A 94 27.98 -39.72 2.60
N SER A 95 28.83 -38.80 2.10
CA SER A 95 30.28 -38.91 2.34
C SER A 95 31.02 -37.59 2.12
N GLU A 96 32.03 -37.44 2.96
CA GLU A 96 32.93 -36.32 3.14
C GLU A 96 34.03 -36.18 2.05
N LYS A 97 34.60 -34.96 2.00
CA LYS A 97 36.03 -34.65 1.81
C LYS A 97 36.81 -35.41 0.71
N ARG A 98 37.27 -34.66 -0.29
CA ARG A 98 38.68 -34.74 -0.73
C ARG A 98 39.34 -33.36 -0.84
N ILE A 99 40.37 -33.18 -0.03
CA ILE A 99 41.43 -32.18 -0.18
C ILE A 99 42.51 -32.76 -1.09
N ILE A 100 43.11 -31.94 -1.96
CA ILE A 100 44.44 -31.99 -2.62
C ILE A 100 44.34 -31.04 -3.83
N SER A 101 45.31 -30.22 -4.22
CA SER A 101 46.46 -29.57 -3.56
C SER A 101 46.97 -28.51 -4.56
N ALA A 102 47.65 -27.45 -4.10
CA ALA A 102 48.09 -26.36 -4.97
C ALA A 102 49.19 -26.75 -5.97
N ARG A 103 49.21 -26.10 -7.15
CA ARG A 103 50.43 -25.79 -7.92
C ARG A 103 50.19 -24.80 -9.08
N GLU A 104 50.54 -23.55 -8.84
CA GLU A 104 51.30 -22.70 -9.79
C GLU A 104 52.76 -22.64 -9.26
N PRO A 105 53.80 -22.12 -9.99
CA PRO A 105 53.74 -21.13 -11.09
C PRO A 105 54.72 -21.35 -12.29
N THR A 106 54.52 -20.65 -13.42
CA THR A 106 55.63 -19.90 -14.11
C THR A 106 55.21 -18.97 -15.29
N LYS A 107 55.52 -17.68 -15.14
CA LYS A 107 56.09 -16.69 -16.11
C LYS A 107 55.79 -16.76 -17.63
N LEU A 108 55.12 -15.70 -18.12
CA LEU A 108 55.48 -14.73 -19.20
C LEU A 108 56.70 -15.05 -20.12
N PRO A 109 56.67 -14.71 -21.44
CA PRO A 109 56.61 -13.30 -21.89
C PRO A 109 55.88 -12.96 -23.22
N GLY A 110 55.59 -11.67 -23.44
CA GLY A 110 55.09 -11.16 -24.74
C GLY A 110 54.74 -9.66 -24.74
N THR A 111 55.70 -8.80 -25.10
CA THR A 111 55.58 -7.32 -25.17
C THR A 111 54.85 -6.81 -26.41
N ARG A 112 54.15 -5.65 -26.30
CA ARG A 112 54.30 -4.49 -27.21
C ARG A 112 53.53 -3.25 -26.75
N ASP A 113 54.19 -2.10 -26.90
CA ASP A 113 53.72 -0.73 -26.67
C ASP A 113 52.68 -0.28 -27.75
N SER A 114 52.03 0.89 -27.76
CA SER A 114 52.47 2.23 -27.31
C SER A 114 51.35 3.30 -27.35
N ASN A 115 51.65 4.48 -26.79
CA ASN A 115 50.97 5.80 -26.89
C ASN A 115 49.74 6.02 -25.98
N LYS A 116 49.78 6.87 -24.94
CA LYS A 116 50.17 8.30 -24.77
C LYS A 116 49.11 9.31 -25.27
N SER A 117 48.47 9.98 -24.31
CA SER A 117 48.47 11.46 -24.26
C SER A 117 48.26 11.96 -22.82
N SER A 118 49.26 12.64 -22.28
CA SER A 118 49.19 13.41 -21.04
C SER A 118 48.71 14.83 -21.31
N LEU A 119 47.92 15.43 -20.42
CA LEU A 119 48.01 16.86 -20.12
C LEU A 119 47.38 17.19 -18.77
N SER A 120 48.18 17.85 -17.93
CA SER A 120 47.82 18.37 -16.62
C SER A 120 47.05 19.70 -16.72
N ARG A 121 46.30 20.02 -15.67
CA ARG A 121 46.24 21.38 -15.11
C ARG A 121 45.93 21.32 -13.61
N GLN A 122 46.52 22.25 -12.88
CA GLN A 122 46.53 22.39 -11.44
C GLN A 122 45.94 23.77 -11.08
N ASP A 123 45.84 24.05 -9.78
CA ASP A 123 45.43 25.30 -9.12
C ASP A 123 43.91 25.53 -8.99
N ASN A 124 43.40 26.13 -7.90
CA ASN A 124 43.81 26.24 -6.47
C ASN A 124 42.64 26.88 -5.70
N ASN A 125 42.47 26.57 -4.40
CA ASN A 125 41.65 27.29 -3.40
C ASN A 125 40.14 27.55 -3.73
N ASP A 126 39.22 27.64 -2.77
CA ASP A 126 39.33 28.27 -1.45
C ASP A 126 38.34 27.68 -0.41
N ASN A 127 38.51 28.12 0.84
CA ASN A 127 37.76 27.67 2.02
C ASN A 127 36.28 28.11 2.03
N ASN A 128 35.41 27.33 2.70
CA ASN A 128 34.70 27.85 3.88
C ASN A 128 34.06 26.74 4.74
N GLU A 129 34.43 26.68 6.02
CA GLU A 129 33.57 26.12 7.06
C GLU A 129 32.51 27.17 7.43
N GLN A 130 31.26 26.77 7.68
CA GLN A 130 30.43 27.45 8.68
C GLN A 130 29.52 26.45 9.40
N GLU A 131 29.85 26.20 10.67
CA GLU A 131 28.88 25.75 11.66
C GLU A 131 27.77 26.79 11.82
N LYS A 132 26.55 26.35 12.15
CA LYS A 132 25.65 27.16 12.98
C LYS A 132 24.70 26.30 13.80
N ARG A 133 24.91 26.32 15.11
CA ARG A 133 24.07 25.70 16.14
C ARG A 133 23.20 26.79 16.80
N LEU A 134 22.00 26.40 17.22
CA LEU A 134 21.21 26.98 18.33
C LEU A 134 20.79 28.48 18.24
N VAL A 135 19.47 28.71 18.26
CA VAL A 135 18.83 29.60 19.25
C VAL A 135 17.53 28.95 19.72
N ALA A 136 17.32 28.89 21.03
CA ALA A 136 16.03 28.61 21.66
C ALA A 136 15.53 29.88 22.36
N ILE A 137 14.21 30.10 22.42
CA ILE A 137 13.59 31.05 23.35
C ILE A 137 12.37 30.38 24.00
N ASN A 138 12.35 30.38 25.33
CA ASN A 138 11.27 29.87 26.18
C ASN A 138 10.20 30.96 26.42
N SER A 139 8.93 30.59 26.65
CA SER A 139 8.08 31.02 27.80
C SER A 139 6.55 30.97 27.54
N THR A 140 5.63 30.97 28.52
CA THR A 140 5.56 30.46 29.92
C THR A 140 4.09 30.61 30.43
N THR A 141 3.61 29.70 31.29
CA THR A 141 2.43 29.78 32.20
C THR A 141 0.95 29.84 31.72
N ASN A 142 0.20 28.88 32.26
CA ASN A 142 -1.09 28.97 33.00
C ASN A 142 -2.42 29.27 32.28
N ALA A 143 -3.34 28.28 32.33
CA ALA A 143 -4.56 28.34 33.16
C ALA A 143 -5.18 26.94 33.38
N ASN A 144 -5.75 26.68 34.56
CA ASN A 144 -6.56 25.49 34.86
C ASN A 144 -7.92 25.53 34.15
N PHE A 145 -8.49 24.36 33.84
CA PHE A 145 -9.88 24.04 34.19
C PHE A 145 -10.04 22.52 34.34
N GLN A 146 -10.70 22.09 35.42
CA GLN A 146 -11.21 20.72 35.60
C GLN A 146 -12.61 20.65 35.01
N ASP A 147 -13.00 19.50 34.48
CA ASP A 147 -14.30 18.93 34.85
C ASP A 147 -14.31 17.39 34.78
N HIS A 148 -15.16 16.76 35.57
CA HIS A 148 -15.42 15.32 35.57
C HIS A 148 -16.71 15.02 34.80
N SER A 149 -16.75 13.95 34.01
CA SER A 149 -17.96 13.12 33.95
C SER A 149 -17.64 11.69 33.52
N GLU A 150 -18.16 10.75 34.28
CA GLU A 150 -18.34 9.37 33.87
C GLU A 150 -19.66 9.29 33.09
N ASN A 151 -19.71 8.47 32.03
CA ASN A 151 -20.85 7.57 31.92
C ASN A 151 -20.52 6.30 31.12
N SER A 152 -21.23 5.23 31.45
CA SER A 152 -21.02 3.87 30.95
C SER A 152 -22.13 3.46 29.96
N SER A 153 -21.98 2.24 29.43
CA SER A 153 -22.98 1.42 28.72
C SER A 153 -23.06 1.56 27.19
N GLY A 154 -23.10 0.40 26.52
CA GLY A 154 -23.05 0.27 25.06
C GLY A 154 -22.58 -1.11 24.59
N ASN A 155 -22.98 -2.17 25.29
CA ASN A 155 -22.68 -3.56 24.97
C ASN A 155 -23.33 -4.01 23.64
N MET A 156 -22.54 -4.60 22.74
CA MET A 156 -23.07 -5.47 21.68
C MET A 156 -22.12 -6.65 21.47
N GLU A 157 -22.60 -7.83 21.81
CA GLU A 157 -21.90 -9.11 21.76
C GLU A 157 -22.36 -9.88 20.52
N ILE A 158 -21.44 -10.26 19.62
CA ILE A 158 -21.74 -11.18 18.50
C ILE A 158 -20.79 -12.38 18.54
N VAL A 159 -21.27 -13.37 19.28
CA VAL A 159 -20.97 -14.82 19.27
C VAL A 159 -21.65 -15.41 18.01
N THR A 160 -21.15 -16.38 17.23
CA THR A 160 -19.99 -17.30 17.33
C THR A 160 -19.46 -17.65 15.93
N CYS A 161 -18.23 -18.16 15.84
CA CYS A 161 -17.73 -18.85 14.64
C CYS A 161 -18.22 -20.31 14.57
N SER A 162 -18.38 -20.85 13.36
CA SER A 162 -18.51 -22.30 13.14
C SER A 162 -17.14 -22.98 13.23
N SER A 163 -17.05 -24.10 13.94
CA SER A 163 -15.81 -24.83 14.19
C SER A 163 -15.69 -26.06 13.29
N GLU A 164 -14.54 -26.23 12.64
CA GLU A 164 -14.04 -27.55 12.24
C GLU A 164 -12.71 -27.84 12.97
N PRO A 165 -12.47 -29.08 13.44
CA PRO A 165 -11.34 -29.40 14.30
C PRO A 165 -10.09 -29.78 13.50
N THR A 166 -9.18 -28.82 13.29
CA THR A 166 -7.77 -29.14 13.02
C THR A 166 -6.99 -29.39 14.32
N ALA A 167 -5.92 -30.17 14.22
CA ALA A 167 -5.05 -30.61 15.33
C ALA A 167 -4.62 -29.47 16.28
N PRO A 168 -4.29 -29.76 17.56
CA PRO A 168 -3.94 -28.74 18.53
C PRO A 168 -2.70 -27.97 18.07
N VAL A 169 -2.92 -26.74 17.63
CA VAL A 169 -1.87 -25.72 17.53
C VAL A 169 -1.49 -25.38 18.97
N ASP A 170 -0.20 -25.38 19.29
CA ASP A 170 0.29 -24.96 20.60
C ASP A 170 -0.09 -23.49 20.84
N ILE A 171 -1.16 -23.27 21.61
CA ILE A 171 -1.66 -21.93 21.92
C ILE A 171 -0.69 -21.29 22.89
N ILE A 172 0.04 -20.26 22.42
CA ILE A 172 0.98 -19.53 23.26
C ILE A 172 0.18 -18.66 24.23
N ASP A 173 0.37 -18.90 25.53
CA ASP A 173 -0.16 -18.04 26.58
C ASP A 173 0.80 -16.84 26.79
N PHE A 174 0.23 -15.63 26.75
CA PHE A 174 0.95 -14.37 26.95
C PHE A 174 0.63 -13.74 28.32
N SER A 175 0.19 -14.55 29.30
CA SER A 175 -0.20 -14.12 30.65
C SER A 175 0.88 -13.35 31.43
N GLY A 176 2.17 -13.52 31.10
CA GLY A 176 3.30 -12.77 31.66
C GLY A 176 3.35 -11.27 31.33
N GLY A 177 2.59 -10.82 30.32
CA GLY A 177 2.54 -9.41 29.95
C GLY A 177 3.76 -8.91 29.15
N ILE A 178 3.72 -7.63 28.75
CA ILE A 178 4.76 -6.96 27.94
C ILE A 178 6.17 -6.95 28.56
N LYS A 179 6.28 -7.20 29.88
CA LYS A 179 7.57 -7.25 30.59
C LYS A 179 8.31 -8.58 30.40
N GLU A 180 7.57 -9.67 30.17
CA GLU A 180 8.12 -11.02 29.96
C GLU A 180 8.20 -11.37 28.47
N PHE A 181 7.44 -10.67 27.62
CA PHE A 181 7.60 -10.72 26.17
C PHE A 181 8.99 -10.22 25.75
N SER A 182 9.70 -10.99 24.92
CA SER A 182 10.89 -10.55 24.18
C SER A 182 10.80 -11.04 22.74
N VAL A 183 11.36 -10.28 21.80
CA VAL A 183 11.42 -10.63 20.38
C VAL A 183 12.79 -11.25 20.11
N VAL A 184 12.81 -12.57 19.88
CA VAL A 184 14.04 -13.33 19.63
C VAL A 184 14.03 -13.84 18.19
N VAL A 185 15.02 -13.43 17.40
CA VAL A 185 15.22 -13.86 16.01
C VAL A 185 16.60 -14.48 15.90
N ASN A 186 16.69 -15.70 15.37
CA ASN A 186 17.94 -16.47 15.24
C ASN A 186 18.73 -16.57 16.57
N GLY A 187 18.02 -16.76 17.68
CA GLY A 187 18.61 -16.81 19.03
C GLY A 187 19.15 -15.48 19.56
N THR A 188 18.93 -14.37 18.86
CA THR A 188 19.31 -13.02 19.30
C THR A 188 18.07 -12.21 19.67
N GLU A 189 18.07 -11.60 20.85
CA GLU A 189 17.03 -10.65 21.25
C GLU A 189 17.19 -9.33 20.48
N ILE A 190 16.12 -8.85 19.87
CA ILE A 190 16.13 -7.65 19.00
C ILE A 190 15.29 -6.49 19.56
N ASP A 191 14.86 -6.58 20.81
CA ASP A 191 14.04 -5.57 21.50
C ASP A 191 14.68 -4.18 21.49
N SER A 192 16.02 -4.09 21.43
CA SER A 192 16.78 -2.84 21.36
C SER A 192 16.74 -2.14 19.98
N GLU A 193 16.39 -2.85 18.90
CA GLU A 193 16.15 -2.28 17.57
C GLU A 193 14.69 -1.78 17.42
N LEU A 194 13.82 -2.08 18.39
CA LEU A 194 12.42 -1.65 18.43
C LEU A 194 12.25 -0.50 19.42
N SER A 195 11.43 0.50 19.10
CA SER A 195 10.99 1.46 20.12
C SER A 195 9.89 0.85 20.99
N ASP A 196 9.74 1.34 22.23
CA ASP A 196 8.71 0.90 23.18
C ASP A 196 7.31 0.82 22.56
N HIS A 197 6.96 1.80 21.71
CA HIS A 197 5.70 1.82 20.98
C HIS A 197 5.56 0.63 20.02
N HIS A 198 6.55 0.39 19.16
CA HIS A 198 6.50 -0.73 18.20
C HIS A 198 6.50 -2.07 18.93
N ARG A 199 7.29 -2.22 20.00
CA ARG A 199 7.34 -3.43 20.82
C ARG A 199 6.00 -3.71 21.52
N GLN A 200 5.37 -2.70 22.13
CA GLN A 200 4.04 -2.79 22.73
C GLN A 200 2.97 -3.17 21.71
N LYS A 201 2.94 -2.51 20.55
CA LYS A 201 1.97 -2.80 19.48
C LYS A 201 2.19 -4.16 18.83
N TYR A 202 3.44 -4.59 18.71
CA TYR A 202 3.79 -5.91 18.20
C TYR A 202 3.38 -7.03 19.16
N TYR A 203 3.57 -6.82 20.47
CA TYR A 203 3.02 -7.69 21.52
C TYR A 203 1.50 -7.79 21.44
N GLU A 204 0.77 -6.66 21.34
CA GLU A 204 -0.70 -6.66 21.16
C GLU A 204 -1.14 -7.50 19.95
N LEU A 205 -0.41 -7.40 18.82
CA LEU A 205 -0.67 -8.21 17.63
C LEU A 205 -0.40 -9.70 17.88
N CYS A 206 0.72 -10.07 18.50
CA CYS A 206 1.05 -11.46 18.85
C CYS A 206 -0.02 -12.08 19.78
N CYS A 207 -0.44 -11.34 20.81
CA CYS A 207 -1.52 -11.74 21.71
C CYS A 207 -2.85 -11.95 20.96
N SER A 208 -3.18 -11.06 20.02
CA SER A 208 -4.42 -11.18 19.23
C SER A 208 -4.46 -12.44 18.37
N GLN A 209 -3.30 -12.93 17.91
CA GLN A 209 -3.17 -14.14 17.11
C GLN A 209 -2.76 -15.37 17.94
N ARG A 210 -2.50 -15.20 19.25
CA ARG A 210 -1.99 -16.23 20.18
C ARG A 210 -0.73 -16.95 19.67
N THR A 211 0.13 -16.21 18.97
CA THR A 211 1.37 -16.73 18.40
C THR A 211 2.39 -15.60 18.17
N PHE A 212 3.69 -15.91 18.20
CA PHE A 212 4.72 -14.97 17.73
C PHE A 212 4.65 -14.85 16.21
N LEU A 213 4.38 -13.65 15.69
CA LEU A 213 4.20 -13.49 14.24
C LEU A 213 5.50 -13.70 13.43
N HIS A 214 6.65 -13.58 14.08
CA HIS A 214 7.98 -13.77 13.49
C HIS A 214 8.48 -15.23 13.54
N GLY A 215 7.72 -16.16 14.12
CA GLY A 215 8.19 -17.53 14.41
C GLY A 215 8.55 -18.39 13.19
N ASN A 216 8.18 -17.98 11.97
CA ASN A 216 8.55 -18.64 10.71
C ASN A 216 9.41 -17.75 9.79
N LEU A 217 9.97 -16.62 10.28
CA LEU A 217 10.92 -15.83 9.50
C LEU A 217 12.11 -16.70 9.09
N LEU A 218 12.61 -16.52 7.87
CA LEU A 218 13.75 -17.29 7.36
C LEU A 218 15.00 -17.06 8.22
N ASP A 219 15.64 -18.15 8.68
CA ASP A 219 16.86 -18.14 9.51
C ASP A 219 18.01 -17.29 8.92
N SER A 220 18.01 -17.07 7.61
CA SER A 220 19.03 -16.28 6.92
C SER A 220 18.86 -14.76 7.08
N ILE A 221 17.66 -14.29 7.43
CA ILE A 221 17.33 -12.87 7.67
C ILE A 221 18.14 -12.35 8.86
N ASN A 222 18.83 -11.22 8.68
CA ASN A 222 19.55 -10.60 9.79
C ASN A 222 18.59 -9.86 10.75
N CYS A 223 18.98 -9.78 12.02
CA CYS A 223 18.21 -9.17 13.12
C CYS A 223 17.65 -7.78 12.78
N LYS A 224 18.46 -6.95 12.10
CA LYS A 224 18.03 -5.61 11.68
C LYS A 224 16.90 -5.63 10.66
N LEU A 225 16.99 -6.49 9.63
CA LEU A 225 15.90 -6.65 8.68
C LEU A 225 14.64 -7.24 9.34
N ALA A 226 14.80 -8.15 10.31
CA ALA A 226 13.66 -8.67 11.08
C ALA A 226 12.96 -7.57 11.89
N ALA A 227 13.73 -6.66 12.54
CA ALA A 227 13.18 -5.50 13.22
C ALA A 227 12.39 -4.58 12.26
N GLU A 228 12.95 -4.27 11.08
CA GLU A 228 12.26 -3.46 10.05
C GLU A 228 10.97 -4.13 9.53
N ILE A 229 10.94 -5.45 9.38
CA ILE A 229 9.72 -6.22 9.02
C ILE A 229 8.67 -6.11 10.14
N ILE A 230 9.08 -6.19 11.41
CA ILE A 230 8.20 -6.07 12.58
C ILE A 230 7.63 -4.64 12.67
N ILE A 231 8.46 -3.62 12.56
CA ILE A 231 8.06 -2.20 12.53
C ILE A 231 7.06 -1.97 11.39
N GLY A 232 7.40 -2.37 10.16
CA GLY A 232 6.51 -2.23 9.01
C GLY A 232 5.19 -3.00 9.14
N THR A 233 5.19 -4.15 9.84
CA THR A 233 3.97 -4.91 10.15
C THR A 233 3.08 -4.15 11.14
N VAL A 234 3.67 -3.55 12.18
CA VAL A 234 2.97 -2.70 13.15
C VAL A 234 2.40 -1.45 12.50
N ASP A 235 3.20 -0.73 11.72
CA ASP A 235 2.76 0.50 11.04
C ASP A 235 1.60 0.26 10.07
N ILE A 236 1.65 -0.84 9.31
CA ILE A 236 0.54 -1.23 8.44
C ILE A 236 -0.68 -1.64 9.26
N ALA A 237 -0.53 -2.36 10.38
CA ALA A 237 -1.65 -2.74 11.22
C ALA A 237 -2.35 -1.52 11.86
N GLU A 238 -1.59 -0.54 12.34
CA GLU A 238 -2.16 0.72 12.86
C GLU A 238 -2.76 1.56 11.73
N SER A 239 -2.14 1.60 10.54
CA SER A 239 -2.71 2.29 9.37
C SER A 239 -4.03 1.65 8.91
N ILE A 240 -4.13 0.32 8.92
CA ILE A 240 -5.38 -0.41 8.67
C ILE A 240 -6.42 -0.07 9.73
N ARG A 241 -6.02 0.01 11.01
CA ARG A 241 -6.91 0.36 12.15
C ARG A 241 -7.42 1.80 12.06
N ALA A 242 -6.60 2.73 11.60
CA ALA A 242 -6.93 4.14 11.41
C ALA A 242 -7.60 4.45 10.06
N SER A 243 -7.65 3.48 9.14
CA SER A 243 -8.23 3.69 7.81
C SER A 243 -9.74 3.93 7.84
N THR A 244 -10.21 4.72 6.89
CA THR A 244 -11.60 5.15 6.72
C THR A 244 -12.10 4.80 5.32
N LEU A 245 -13.42 4.92 5.07
CA LEU A 245 -13.98 4.77 3.72
C LEU A 245 -13.42 5.78 2.69
N SER A 246 -12.79 6.87 3.15
CA SER A 246 -12.12 7.86 2.30
C SER A 246 -10.62 7.58 2.09
N SER A 247 -10.07 6.52 2.70
CA SER A 247 -8.68 6.10 2.47
C SER A 247 -8.50 5.65 1.02
N SER A 248 -7.35 5.95 0.42
CA SER A 248 -7.18 5.76 -1.02
C SER A 248 -6.86 4.31 -1.36
N ARG A 249 -7.43 3.83 -2.48
CA ARG A 249 -7.12 2.51 -3.05
C ARG A 249 -5.62 2.30 -3.34
N ARG A 250 -4.84 3.39 -3.46
CA ARG A 250 -3.38 3.34 -3.63
C ARG A 250 -2.66 2.97 -2.34
N GLU A 251 -3.11 3.47 -1.19
CA GLU A 251 -2.54 3.12 0.13
C GLU A 251 -2.79 1.63 0.42
N TYR A 252 -4.03 1.16 0.24
CA TYR A 252 -4.37 -0.26 0.35
C TYR A 252 -3.49 -1.15 -0.53
N ALA A 253 -3.25 -0.79 -1.79
CA ALA A 253 -2.36 -1.55 -2.68
C ALA A 253 -0.88 -1.56 -2.24
N VAL A 254 -0.41 -0.49 -1.58
CA VAL A 254 0.95 -0.45 -1.00
C VAL A 254 1.03 -1.35 0.23
N TRP A 255 0.06 -1.28 1.13
CA TRP A 255 -0.01 -2.13 2.32
C TRP A 255 -0.11 -3.61 1.96
N GLU A 256 -1.01 -3.96 1.05
CA GLU A 256 -1.19 -5.33 0.54
C GLU A 256 0.11 -5.90 -0.02
N LYS A 257 0.83 -5.10 -0.83
CA LYS A 257 2.10 -5.51 -1.43
C LYS A 257 3.19 -5.72 -0.36
N ASN A 258 3.27 -4.84 0.64
CA ASN A 258 4.24 -4.97 1.72
C ASN A 258 3.94 -6.19 2.60
N LEU A 259 2.68 -6.40 3.00
CA LEU A 259 2.26 -7.58 3.77
C LEU A 259 2.54 -8.88 3.01
N LYS A 260 2.25 -8.94 1.69
CA LYS A 260 2.63 -10.07 0.84
C LYS A 260 4.14 -10.29 0.80
N GLY A 261 4.94 -9.21 0.77
CA GLY A 261 6.40 -9.28 0.88
C GLY A 261 6.89 -9.84 2.21
N PHE A 262 6.32 -9.38 3.33
CA PHE A 262 6.62 -9.90 4.66
C PHE A 262 6.20 -11.37 4.82
N GLN A 263 5.05 -11.75 4.25
CA GLN A 263 4.58 -13.14 4.22
C GLN A 263 5.53 -14.07 3.46
N LEU A 264 6.12 -13.62 2.35
CA LEU A 264 7.15 -14.37 1.61
C LEU A 264 8.45 -14.53 2.42
N LEU A 265 8.75 -13.59 3.31
CA LEU A 265 9.88 -13.67 4.26
C LEU A 265 9.58 -14.54 5.49
N GLY A 266 8.37 -15.12 5.57
CA GLY A 266 7.95 -16.01 6.66
C GLY A 266 7.14 -15.33 7.79
N MET A 267 6.86 -14.03 7.68
CA MET A 267 6.08 -13.31 8.69
C MET A 267 4.60 -13.73 8.65
N ASN A 268 4.03 -14.10 9.79
CA ASN A 268 2.62 -14.47 9.89
C ASN A 268 1.72 -13.22 9.88
N VAL A 269 1.42 -12.70 8.69
CA VAL A 269 0.56 -11.50 8.48
C VAL A 269 -0.73 -11.78 7.71
N ARG A 270 -1.10 -13.06 7.51
CA ARG A 270 -2.27 -13.45 6.70
C ARG A 270 -3.57 -12.77 7.18
N PHE A 271 -3.75 -12.67 8.50
CA PHE A 271 -4.91 -12.01 9.12
C PHE A 271 -5.02 -10.51 8.77
N LEU A 272 -3.89 -9.82 8.56
CA LEU A 272 -3.87 -8.43 8.08
C LEU A 272 -4.24 -8.35 6.60
N CYS A 273 -3.74 -9.28 5.76
CA CYS A 273 -4.13 -9.38 4.36
C CYS A 273 -5.65 -9.59 4.20
N GLU A 274 -6.22 -10.55 4.93
CA GLU A 274 -7.66 -10.85 4.91
C GLU A 274 -8.52 -9.67 5.40
N ARG A 275 -8.05 -8.96 6.45
CA ARG A 275 -8.72 -7.75 6.95
C ARG A 275 -8.69 -6.63 5.91
N LEU A 276 -7.56 -6.43 5.24
CA LEU A 276 -7.39 -5.43 4.20
C LEU A 276 -8.26 -5.72 2.97
N GLU A 277 -8.34 -6.98 2.54
CA GLU A 277 -9.23 -7.40 1.44
C GLU A 277 -10.71 -7.11 1.76
N LYS A 278 -11.16 -7.41 2.99
CA LYS A 278 -12.52 -7.07 3.46
C LYS A 278 -12.79 -5.57 3.42
N LEU A 279 -11.84 -4.73 3.85
CA LEU A 279 -11.96 -3.27 3.76
C LEU A 279 -12.01 -2.77 2.31
N MET A 280 -11.17 -3.30 1.43
CA MET A 280 -11.17 -2.97 0.00
C MET A 280 -12.51 -3.32 -0.67
N LYS A 281 -13.12 -4.46 -0.31
CA LYS A 281 -14.44 -4.85 -0.79
C LYS A 281 -15.53 -3.87 -0.32
N LEU A 282 -15.57 -3.54 0.97
CA LEU A 282 -16.54 -2.61 1.54
C LEU A 282 -16.43 -1.20 0.93
N ALA A 283 -15.21 -0.70 0.72
CA ALA A 283 -14.98 0.58 0.05
C ALA A 283 -15.52 0.58 -1.40
N LEU A 284 -15.29 -0.50 -2.15
CA LEU A 284 -15.81 -0.65 -3.52
C LEU A 284 -17.35 -0.76 -3.57
N GLU A 285 -17.97 -1.40 -2.58
CA GLU A 285 -19.42 -1.49 -2.46
C GLU A 285 -20.05 -0.13 -2.10
N SER A 286 -19.41 0.63 -1.20
CA SER A 286 -19.79 2.00 -0.86
C SER A 286 -19.70 2.96 -2.06
N GLU A 287 -18.59 2.92 -2.82
CA GLU A 287 -18.41 3.73 -4.04
C GLU A 287 -19.52 3.47 -5.07
N LYS A 288 -19.88 2.19 -5.28
CA LYS A 288 -20.98 1.80 -6.17
C LYS A 288 -22.34 2.29 -5.69
N ALA A 289 -22.61 2.24 -4.38
CA ALA A 289 -23.87 2.70 -3.81
C ALA A 289 -24.06 4.21 -4.01
N VAL A 290 -23.06 5.02 -3.63
CA VAL A 290 -23.08 6.49 -3.78
C VAL A 290 -23.26 6.91 -5.24
N GLU A 291 -22.54 6.27 -6.16
CA GLU A 291 -22.66 6.56 -7.59
C GLU A 291 -24.01 6.07 -8.19
N SER A 292 -24.64 5.04 -7.60
CA SER A 292 -26.01 4.62 -7.96
C SER A 292 -27.05 5.65 -7.51
N GLU A 293 -26.99 6.09 -6.24
CA GLU A 293 -27.87 7.14 -5.71
C GLU A 293 -27.70 8.45 -6.50
N ARG A 294 -26.46 8.82 -6.84
CA ARG A 294 -26.16 10.01 -7.65
C ARG A 294 -26.84 9.97 -9.03
N ARG A 295 -26.87 8.81 -9.69
CA ARG A 295 -27.58 8.63 -10.97
C ARG A 295 -29.09 8.71 -10.78
N GLU A 296 -29.62 8.11 -9.72
CA GLU A 296 -31.05 8.15 -9.42
C GLU A 296 -31.53 9.58 -9.13
N VAL A 297 -30.78 10.35 -8.34
CA VAL A 297 -31.02 11.79 -8.09
C VAL A 297 -30.98 12.59 -9.39
N LYS A 298 -30.00 12.34 -10.27
CA LYS A 298 -29.93 13.00 -11.58
C LYS A 298 -31.15 12.73 -12.45
N LEU A 299 -31.61 11.47 -12.53
CA LEU A 299 -32.82 11.10 -13.26
C LEU A 299 -34.10 11.70 -12.66
N ARG A 300 -34.19 11.82 -11.32
CA ARG A 300 -35.28 12.54 -10.65
C ARG A 300 -35.26 14.03 -11.01
N GLN A 301 -34.09 14.65 -11.03
CA GLN A 301 -33.93 16.06 -11.37
C GLN A 301 -34.30 16.35 -12.83
N GLU A 302 -33.91 15.49 -13.76
CA GLU A 302 -34.28 15.57 -15.19
C GLU A 302 -35.81 15.50 -15.35
N ARG A 303 -36.48 14.52 -14.72
CA ARG A 303 -37.95 14.39 -14.74
C ARG A 303 -38.66 15.65 -14.21
N VAL A 304 -38.20 16.21 -13.09
CA VAL A 304 -38.79 17.43 -12.51
C VAL A 304 -38.60 18.63 -13.44
N SER A 305 -37.49 18.70 -14.19
CA SER A 305 -37.26 19.72 -15.21
C SER A 305 -38.26 19.59 -16.38
N GLU A 306 -38.48 18.38 -16.89
CA GLU A 306 -39.45 18.10 -17.95
C GLU A 306 -40.90 18.45 -17.53
N GLU A 307 -41.27 18.11 -16.29
CA GLU A 307 -42.58 18.47 -15.71
C GLU A 307 -42.73 19.99 -15.55
N MET A 308 -41.68 20.68 -15.13
CA MET A 308 -41.67 22.14 -14.99
C MET A 308 -41.83 22.84 -16.34
N GLU A 309 -41.11 22.41 -17.38
CA GLU A 309 -41.23 22.94 -18.75
C GLU A 309 -42.64 22.71 -19.31
N SER A 310 -43.21 21.52 -19.10
CA SER A 310 -44.60 21.18 -19.47
C SER A 310 -45.63 22.08 -18.77
N LEU A 311 -45.44 22.36 -17.48
CA LEU A 311 -46.29 23.27 -16.73
C LEU A 311 -46.14 24.73 -17.18
N GLU A 312 -44.94 25.18 -17.53
CA GLU A 312 -44.73 26.51 -18.11
C GLU A 312 -45.48 26.72 -19.42
N VAL A 313 -45.50 25.71 -20.31
CA VAL A 313 -46.25 25.76 -21.57
C VAL A 313 -47.75 25.92 -21.29
N LYS A 314 -48.33 25.06 -20.45
CA LYS A 314 -49.75 25.14 -20.06
C LYS A 314 -50.11 26.48 -19.41
N LEU A 315 -49.19 27.03 -18.61
CA LEU A 315 -49.40 28.32 -17.94
C LEU A 315 -49.38 29.48 -18.96
N LYS A 316 -48.55 29.42 -20.00
CA LYS A 316 -48.58 30.36 -21.14
C LYS A 316 -49.92 30.25 -21.89
N GLU A 317 -50.38 29.04 -22.22
CA GLU A 317 -51.68 28.80 -22.88
C GLU A 317 -52.87 29.35 -22.07
N LEU A 318 -52.89 29.14 -20.75
CA LEU A 318 -53.93 29.66 -19.84
C LEU A 318 -53.90 31.20 -19.75
N ARG A 319 -52.72 31.83 -19.77
CA ARG A 319 -52.60 33.29 -19.83
C ARG A 319 -53.16 33.86 -21.13
N GLU A 320 -52.91 33.21 -22.26
CA GLU A 320 -53.48 33.62 -23.55
C GLU A 320 -54.99 33.41 -23.61
N ALA A 321 -55.49 32.28 -23.08
CA ALA A 321 -56.92 32.01 -22.98
C ALA A 321 -57.64 33.06 -22.13
N ARG A 322 -57.06 33.44 -20.98
CA ARG A 322 -57.56 34.54 -20.16
C ARG A 322 -57.61 35.85 -20.95
N LYS A 323 -56.54 36.22 -21.67
CA LYS A 323 -56.50 37.46 -22.46
C LYS A 323 -57.63 37.52 -23.49
N ARG A 324 -57.93 36.40 -24.17
CA ARG A 324 -59.06 36.31 -25.12
C ARG A 324 -60.42 36.50 -24.44
N ILE A 325 -60.60 35.93 -23.24
CA ILE A 325 -61.85 36.10 -22.47
C ILE A 325 -61.98 37.55 -21.95
N ASP A 326 -60.89 38.15 -21.45
CA ASP A 326 -60.86 39.55 -21.01
C ASP A 326 -61.22 40.51 -22.19
N GLU A 327 -60.75 40.21 -23.41
CA GLU A 327 -61.14 40.91 -24.65
C GLU A 327 -62.63 40.71 -25.00
N GLU A 328 -63.14 39.47 -24.95
CA GLU A 328 -64.56 39.16 -25.22
C GLU A 328 -65.50 39.88 -24.23
N VAL A 329 -65.17 39.88 -22.94
CA VAL A 329 -65.94 40.56 -21.88
C VAL A 329 -66.07 42.05 -22.15
N GLU A 330 -65.00 42.74 -22.56
CA GLU A 330 -65.08 44.17 -22.90
C GLU A 330 -65.91 44.40 -24.19
N THR A 331 -65.86 43.52 -25.20
CA THR A 331 -66.75 43.64 -26.37
C THR A 331 -68.23 43.45 -26.04
N LEU A 332 -68.55 42.52 -25.14
CA LEU A 332 -69.92 42.28 -24.66
C LEU A 332 -70.42 43.47 -23.83
N LYS A 333 -69.55 44.05 -22.99
CA LYS A 333 -69.85 45.24 -22.19
C LYS A 333 -70.16 46.46 -23.06
N VAL A 334 -69.33 46.78 -24.05
CA VAL A 334 -69.61 47.86 -25.02
C VAL A 334 -70.92 47.61 -25.79
N THR A 335 -71.22 46.33 -26.11
CA THR A 335 -72.47 45.96 -26.78
C THR A 335 -73.69 46.16 -25.86
N ALA A 336 -73.57 45.85 -24.58
CA ALA A 336 -74.61 46.07 -23.57
C ALA A 336 -74.85 47.56 -23.31
N GLU A 337 -73.77 48.35 -23.15
CA GLU A 337 -73.84 49.82 -23.02
C GLU A 337 -74.55 50.46 -24.23
N ARG A 338 -74.26 49.99 -25.45
CA ARG A 338 -74.97 50.44 -26.66
C ARG A 338 -76.46 50.07 -26.65
N HIS A 339 -76.83 48.86 -26.22
CA HIS A 339 -78.24 48.48 -26.12
C HIS A 339 -78.98 49.27 -25.04
N GLU A 340 -78.33 49.60 -23.93
CA GLU A 340 -78.90 50.48 -22.89
C GLU A 340 -79.19 51.88 -23.45
N VAL A 341 -78.26 52.48 -24.21
CA VAL A 341 -78.50 53.78 -24.87
C VAL A 341 -79.73 53.73 -25.79
N VAL A 342 -79.82 52.72 -26.66
CA VAL A 342 -80.98 52.56 -27.57
C VAL A 342 -82.28 52.32 -26.80
N PHE A 343 -82.24 51.57 -25.70
CA PHE A 343 -83.39 51.36 -24.83
C PHE A 343 -83.87 52.68 -24.21
N GLN A 344 -82.94 53.49 -23.69
CA GLN A 344 -83.25 54.83 -23.14
C GLN A 344 -83.79 55.79 -24.21
N GLU A 345 -83.29 55.75 -25.45
CA GLU A 345 -83.85 56.55 -26.56
C GLU A 345 -85.33 56.21 -26.81
N VAL A 346 -85.69 54.93 -26.82
CA VAL A 346 -87.09 54.48 -27.01
C VAL A 346 -87.98 54.83 -25.81
N VAL A 347 -87.47 54.69 -24.58
CA VAL A 347 -88.22 55.04 -23.35
C VAL A 347 -88.52 56.55 -23.27
N ASN A 348 -87.65 57.40 -23.81
CA ASN A 348 -87.80 58.86 -23.76
C ASN A 348 -88.46 59.46 -25.03
N ALA A 349 -88.94 58.64 -25.96
CA ALA A 349 -89.60 59.11 -27.17
C ALA A 349 -91.01 59.69 -26.89
N PRO A 350 -91.50 60.68 -27.67
CA PRO A 350 -92.88 61.16 -27.57
C PRO A 350 -93.91 60.07 -27.95
N TRP A 351 -95.05 60.09 -27.27
CA TRP A 351 -96.20 59.18 -27.47
C TRP A 351 -97.05 59.52 -28.70
#